data_AF-A0A538R3A5-F1
#
_entry.id   AF-A0A538R3A5-F1
#
_cell.length_a   1.000
_cell.length_b   1.000
_cell.length_c   1.000
_cell.angle_alpha   90.00
_cell.angle_beta   90.00
_cell.angle_gamma   90.00
#
_symmetry.space_group_name_H-M   'P 1'
#
loop_
_entity.id
_entity.type
_entity.pdbx_description
1 polymer ?
#
loop_
_entity_poly.entity_id
_entity_poly.type
_entity_poly.pdbx_seq_one_letter_code
_entity_poly.pdbx_strand_id
1 'polypeptide(L)'
;MKRVAWLALVAASACGSSSIRLEDLDAAAQDAKCTRLARCGLVASPAACDAYFRSPPPSSYGPAKAAGKLDFDGEAARQCEDALAALGCDPTAREVRVAPDACRKMFRGHVADGDACSFDQECASARCALPACGDGVCCIGACGPTRPSGHAGDACDRTSECLDGYCDTDHTCHALVAAEASCMADEQCDYGLACERASPSLPGNCKKLPKLGELCPYQSCAGLNTVCDATTHCVALGLPEAPCTANGDCSPFAECDMTRHVCVELPTLGMPCDVGCAGEAWCNRENQAGTCTAPEPNGTMCDEADKCASQSCKPGPGFDSCQDYPTCF
;
A
#
# COMPACT_ATOMS: atom_id res chain seq x y z
N MET A 1 5.49 9.09 60.71
CA MET A 1 5.43 8.10 59.62
C MET A 1 5.87 8.80 58.34
N LYS A 2 7.10 8.53 57.87
CA LYS A 2 7.71 9.22 56.72
C LYS A 2 7.29 8.54 55.42
N ARG A 3 6.60 9.27 54.53
CA ARG A 3 6.23 8.82 53.18
C ARG A 3 7.45 8.98 52.27
N VAL A 4 8.02 7.86 51.82
CA VAL A 4 9.10 7.82 50.82
C VAL A 4 8.44 7.80 49.46
N ALA A 5 8.50 8.92 48.75
CA ALA A 5 8.08 9.02 47.36
C ALA A 5 9.13 8.37 46.47
N TRP A 6 8.80 7.23 45.88
CA TRP A 6 9.60 6.60 44.82
C TRP A 6 9.33 7.35 43.51
N LEU A 7 10.28 8.22 43.14
CA LEU A 7 10.42 8.70 41.76
C LEU A 7 10.94 7.53 40.92
N ALA A 8 10.03 6.85 40.24
CA ALA A 8 10.38 5.93 39.16
C ALA A 8 10.94 6.76 38.00
N LEU A 9 12.28 6.80 37.88
CA LEU A 9 12.96 7.22 36.67
C LEU A 9 12.59 6.20 35.57
N VAL A 10 11.57 6.50 34.77
CA VAL A 10 11.38 5.84 33.48
C VAL A 10 12.48 6.40 32.58
N ALA A 11 13.60 5.69 32.52
CA ALA A 11 14.62 5.92 31.51
C ALA A 11 13.98 5.58 30.16
N ALA A 12 13.40 6.59 29.51
CA ALA A 12 13.03 6.51 28.11
C ALA A 12 14.32 6.33 27.31
N SER A 13 14.66 5.07 27.02
CA SER A 13 15.65 4.69 26.00
C SER A 13 15.10 5.06 24.62
N ALA A 14 14.95 6.36 24.38
CA ALA A 14 14.49 6.97 23.14
C ALA A 14 15.64 7.72 22.44
N CYS A 15 16.85 7.14 22.47
CA CYS A 15 18.00 7.63 21.72
C CYS A 15 18.53 6.48 20.87
N GLY A 16 18.09 6.45 19.64
CA GLY A 16 18.52 5.47 18.65
C GLY A 16 17.61 5.50 17.44
N SER A 17 17.48 6.67 16.81
CA SER A 17 17.08 6.73 15.40
C SER A 17 18.18 6.07 14.58
N SER A 18 18.27 4.74 14.67
CA SER A 18 19.13 3.95 13.83
C SER A 18 18.59 4.08 12.42
N SER A 19 19.42 4.64 11.56
CA SER A 19 19.26 4.59 10.11
C SER A 19 18.86 3.17 9.68
N ILE A 20 17.90 3.06 8.76
CA ILE A 20 17.56 1.80 8.11
C ILE A 20 18.69 1.43 7.14
N ARG A 21 19.11 0.16 7.09
CA ARG A 21 19.97 -0.34 6.00
C ARG A 21 19.09 -0.66 4.80
N LEU A 22 19.62 -0.54 3.58
CA LEU A 22 18.80 -0.75 2.38
C LEU A 22 18.17 -2.14 2.34
N GLU A 23 18.90 -3.16 2.79
CA GLU A 23 18.40 -4.54 2.90
C GLU A 23 17.30 -4.74 3.96
N ASP A 24 17.13 -3.80 4.89
CA ASP A 24 16.08 -3.84 5.92
C ASP A 24 14.90 -2.91 5.57
N LEU A 25 14.93 -2.19 4.45
CA LEU A 25 13.91 -1.20 4.10
C LEU A 25 12.54 -1.84 3.92
N ASP A 26 12.45 -2.96 3.22
CA ASP A 26 11.18 -3.64 2.97
C ASP A 26 10.53 -4.14 4.27
N ALA A 27 11.34 -4.67 5.20
CA ALA A 27 10.86 -5.09 6.52
C ALA A 27 10.40 -3.90 7.37
N ALA A 28 11.10 -2.77 7.31
CA ALA A 28 10.71 -1.56 8.03
C ALA A 28 9.43 -0.93 7.46
N ALA A 29 9.25 -0.93 6.14
CA ALA A 29 8.02 -0.47 5.50
C ALA A 29 6.81 -1.35 5.85
N GLN A 30 7.03 -2.65 5.92
CA GLN A 30 6.02 -3.61 6.38
C GLN A 30 5.63 -3.37 7.85
N ASP A 31 6.60 -3.18 8.74
CA ASP A 31 6.35 -2.86 10.16
C ASP A 31 5.58 -1.53 10.33
N ALA A 32 5.96 -0.48 9.60
CA ALA A 32 5.26 0.81 9.63
C ALA A 32 3.81 0.69 9.16
N LYS A 33 3.58 -0.04 8.07
CA LYS A 33 2.24 -0.37 7.56
C LYS A 33 1.43 -1.14 8.59
N CYS A 34 1.98 -2.20 9.16
CA CYS A 34 1.26 -3.04 10.14
C CYS A 34 0.96 -2.32 11.44
N THR A 35 1.87 -1.46 11.90
CA THR A 35 1.65 -0.57 13.04
C THR A 35 0.47 0.37 12.78
N ARG A 36 0.41 1.00 11.60
CA ARG A 36 -0.71 1.87 11.22
C ARG A 36 -2.02 1.09 11.12
N LEU A 37 -2.04 -0.05 10.43
CA LEU A 37 -3.25 -0.86 10.24
C LEU A 37 -3.81 -1.35 11.58
N ALA A 38 -2.95 -1.76 12.52
CA ALA A 38 -3.37 -2.18 13.85
C ALA A 38 -3.96 -1.02 14.67
N ARG A 39 -3.30 0.16 14.66
CA ARG A 39 -3.85 1.37 15.31
C ARG A 39 -5.19 1.77 14.72
N CYS A 40 -5.32 1.65 13.40
CA CYS A 40 -6.55 1.96 12.69
C CYS A 40 -7.63 0.88 12.85
N GLY A 41 -7.35 -0.26 13.51
CA GLY A 41 -8.33 -1.30 13.76
C GLY A 41 -8.70 -2.12 12.53
N LEU A 42 -7.83 -2.20 11.52
CA LEU A 42 -7.99 -3.14 10.40
C LEU A 42 -7.46 -4.53 10.74
N VAL A 43 -6.55 -4.64 11.68
CA VAL A 43 -5.96 -5.91 12.12
C VAL A 43 -5.96 -5.94 13.64
N ALA A 44 -6.00 -7.13 14.24
CA ALA A 44 -6.02 -7.27 15.69
C ALA A 44 -4.70 -6.82 16.35
N SER A 45 -3.58 -6.95 15.64
CA SER A 45 -2.25 -6.54 16.09
C SER A 45 -1.28 -6.38 14.92
N PRO A 46 -0.11 -5.73 15.11
CA PRO A 46 0.95 -5.71 14.11
C PRO A 46 1.41 -7.12 13.72
N ALA A 47 1.53 -8.04 14.69
CA ALA A 47 1.93 -9.42 14.44
C ALA A 47 0.91 -10.19 13.57
N ALA A 48 -0.38 -9.96 13.77
CA ALA A 48 -1.42 -10.54 12.91
C ALA A 48 -1.34 -10.00 11.47
N CYS A 49 -0.93 -8.74 11.31
CA CYS A 49 -0.68 -8.14 10.01
C CYS A 49 0.59 -8.68 9.33
N ASP A 50 1.69 -8.80 10.07
CA ASP A 50 2.91 -9.41 9.53
C ASP A 50 2.69 -10.87 9.12
N ALA A 51 1.88 -11.60 9.89
CA ALA A 51 1.48 -12.96 9.54
C ALA A 51 0.59 -13.03 8.29
N TYR A 52 -0.07 -11.93 7.90
CA TYR A 52 -0.91 -11.86 6.71
C TYR A 52 -0.09 -11.61 5.44
N PHE A 53 0.85 -10.67 5.49
CA PHE A 53 1.56 -10.25 4.29
C PHE A 53 2.73 -11.17 3.96
N ARG A 54 2.92 -11.42 2.66
CA ARG A 54 4.14 -12.05 2.16
C ARG A 54 5.31 -11.10 2.25
N SER A 55 6.48 -11.67 2.45
CA SER A 55 7.74 -10.97 2.26
C SER A 55 7.76 -10.46 0.81
N PRO A 56 7.94 -9.16 0.56
CA PRO A 56 8.02 -8.68 -0.81
C PRO A 56 9.23 -9.33 -1.51
N PRO A 57 9.16 -9.54 -2.84
CA PRO A 57 10.30 -10.03 -3.60
C PRO A 57 11.49 -9.04 -3.45
N PRO A 58 12.73 -9.51 -3.62
CA PRO A 58 13.91 -8.65 -3.51
C PRO A 58 13.77 -7.39 -4.38
N SER A 59 13.89 -6.21 -3.77
CA SER A 59 13.79 -4.95 -4.50
C SER A 59 14.99 -4.71 -5.42
N SER A 60 14.77 -3.97 -6.51
CA SER A 60 15.83 -3.62 -7.48
C SER A 60 16.78 -2.52 -6.98
N TYR A 61 16.55 -1.98 -5.78
CA TYR A 61 17.34 -0.88 -5.22
C TYR A 61 18.80 -1.28 -4.93
N GLY A 62 19.04 -2.49 -4.43
CA GLY A 62 20.38 -2.98 -4.11
C GLY A 62 21.29 -3.01 -5.35
N PRO A 63 20.87 -3.70 -6.42
CA PRO A 63 21.59 -3.69 -7.70
C PRO A 63 21.75 -2.30 -8.32
N ALA A 64 20.71 -1.46 -8.33
CA ALA A 64 20.80 -0.09 -8.85
C ALA A 64 21.81 0.78 -8.08
N LYS A 65 21.82 0.66 -6.74
CA LYS A 65 22.82 1.33 -5.90
C LYS A 65 24.23 0.82 -6.19
N ALA A 66 24.41 -0.50 -6.37
CA ALA A 66 25.70 -1.08 -6.72
C ALA A 66 26.19 -0.62 -8.11
N ALA A 67 25.27 -0.39 -9.05
CA ALA A 67 25.53 0.17 -10.37
C ALA A 67 25.76 1.70 -10.35
N GLY A 68 25.63 2.36 -9.20
CA GLY A 68 25.80 3.81 -9.07
C GLY A 68 24.66 4.63 -9.66
N LYS A 69 23.47 4.02 -9.86
CA LYS A 69 22.28 4.70 -10.39
C LYS A 69 21.49 5.46 -9.34
N LEU A 70 21.68 5.15 -8.06
CA LEU A 70 21.04 5.88 -6.96
C LEU A 70 21.88 5.82 -5.68
N ASP A 71 21.68 6.81 -4.81
CA ASP A 71 22.08 6.78 -3.41
C ASP A 71 20.87 6.45 -2.52
N PHE A 72 21.15 5.91 -1.32
CA PHE A 72 20.16 5.63 -0.29
C PHE A 72 20.57 6.30 1.04
N ASP A 73 19.64 7.07 1.62
CA ASP A 73 19.78 7.70 2.93
C ASP A 73 18.92 6.94 3.96
N GLY A 74 19.59 6.15 4.79
CA GLY A 74 18.95 5.34 5.81
C GLY A 74 18.31 6.15 6.95
N GLU A 75 18.77 7.37 7.22
CA GLU A 75 18.15 8.24 8.23
C GLU A 75 16.84 8.81 7.70
N ALA A 76 16.84 9.30 6.45
CA ALA A 76 15.62 9.73 5.79
C ALA A 76 14.63 8.57 5.63
N ALA A 77 15.10 7.35 5.35
CA ALA A 77 14.25 6.16 5.34
C ALA A 77 13.60 5.92 6.71
N ARG A 78 14.36 6.00 7.81
CA ARG A 78 13.78 5.88 9.17
C ARG A 78 12.69 6.92 9.42
N GLN A 79 12.96 8.18 9.09
CA GLN A 79 12.00 9.27 9.24
C GLN A 79 10.76 9.07 8.36
N CYS A 80 10.92 8.50 7.16
CA CYS A 80 9.82 8.11 6.28
C CYS A 80 8.94 7.06 6.97
N GLU A 81 9.52 5.93 7.40
CA GLU A 81 8.75 4.83 7.99
C GLU A 81 8.06 5.24 9.30
N ASP A 82 8.73 6.03 10.15
CA ASP A 82 8.13 6.58 11.37
C ASP A 82 6.92 7.48 11.03
N ALA A 83 7.03 8.29 9.97
CA ALA A 83 5.93 9.14 9.52
C ALA A 83 4.77 8.31 8.93
N LEU A 84 5.06 7.28 8.13
CA LEU A 84 4.06 6.36 7.58
C LEU A 84 3.31 5.61 8.70
N ALA A 85 4.03 5.13 9.71
CA ALA A 85 3.46 4.50 10.89
C ALA A 85 2.56 5.48 11.68
N ALA A 86 2.85 6.78 11.66
CA ALA A 86 2.10 7.82 12.36
C ALA A 86 0.85 8.35 11.61
N LEU A 87 0.66 8.00 10.33
CA LEU A 87 -0.45 8.51 9.50
C LEU A 87 -1.85 8.22 10.04
N GLY A 88 -2.78 9.17 9.87
CA GLY A 88 -4.18 9.00 10.25
C GLY A 88 -4.89 7.80 9.58
N CYS A 89 -6.10 7.51 10.06
CA CYS A 89 -6.95 6.43 9.56
C CYS A 89 -8.01 6.90 8.55
N ASP A 90 -7.99 8.18 8.19
CA ASP A 90 -8.86 8.79 7.20
C ASP A 90 -8.07 8.94 5.88
N PRO A 91 -8.41 8.18 4.81
CA PRO A 91 -7.66 8.22 3.56
C PRO A 91 -7.82 9.54 2.82
N THR A 92 -8.80 10.38 3.19
CA THR A 92 -9.03 11.69 2.58
C THR A 92 -8.16 12.79 3.21
N ALA A 93 -7.53 12.52 4.36
CA ALA A 93 -6.71 13.48 5.08
C ALA A 93 -5.42 13.83 4.30
N ARG A 94 -4.95 15.07 4.45
CA ARG A 94 -3.78 15.59 3.73
C ARG A 94 -2.54 14.77 3.97
N GLU A 95 -2.26 14.45 5.23
CA GLU A 95 -1.09 13.67 5.63
C GLU A 95 -1.10 12.26 5.03
N VAL A 96 -2.27 11.69 4.72
CA VAL A 96 -2.38 10.37 4.09
C VAL A 96 -2.19 10.44 2.57
N ARG A 97 -2.68 11.52 1.94
CA ARG A 97 -2.61 11.72 0.48
C ARG A 97 -1.26 12.29 0.01
N VAL A 98 -0.54 13.00 0.88
CA VAL A 98 0.76 13.59 0.56
C VAL A 98 1.85 12.76 1.21
N ALA A 99 2.70 12.13 0.39
CA ALA A 99 3.83 11.37 0.89
C ALA A 99 4.75 12.25 1.76
N PRO A 100 5.22 11.75 2.92
CA PRO A 100 6.17 12.49 3.75
C PRO A 100 7.43 12.88 2.97
N ASP A 101 7.95 14.09 3.23
CA ASP A 101 9.17 14.59 2.59
C ASP A 101 10.36 13.63 2.71
N ALA A 102 10.49 12.97 3.86
CA ALA A 102 11.55 12.00 4.12
C ALA A 102 11.51 10.82 3.13
N CYS A 103 10.32 10.37 2.75
CA CYS A 103 10.13 9.28 1.78
C CYS A 103 10.61 9.66 0.38
N ARG A 104 10.54 10.95 0.02
CA ARG A 104 11.05 11.45 -1.26
C ARG A 104 12.56 11.67 -1.25
N LYS A 105 13.16 11.84 -0.07
CA LYS A 105 14.58 12.15 0.12
C LYS A 105 15.44 10.93 0.42
N MET A 106 14.85 9.80 0.81
CA MET A 106 15.61 8.59 1.12
C MET A 106 16.31 7.98 -0.10
N PHE A 107 15.87 8.31 -1.31
CA PHE A 107 16.55 7.95 -2.55
C PHE A 107 16.97 9.20 -3.31
N ARG A 108 18.16 9.13 -3.92
CA ARG A 108 18.63 10.13 -4.87
C ARG A 108 19.12 9.45 -6.12
N GLY A 109 18.35 9.55 -7.20
CA GLY A 109 18.73 9.03 -8.51
C GLY A 109 19.86 9.84 -9.15
N HIS A 110 20.64 9.15 -10.00
CA HIS A 110 21.79 9.70 -10.73
C HIS A 110 21.65 9.58 -12.24
N VAL A 111 20.67 8.82 -12.75
CA VAL A 111 20.43 8.67 -14.18
C VAL A 111 19.89 9.99 -14.73
N ALA A 112 20.52 10.50 -15.79
CA ALA A 112 20.21 11.79 -16.38
C ALA A 112 18.92 11.74 -17.22
N ASP A 113 18.29 12.89 -17.41
CA ASP A 113 17.11 13.04 -18.25
C ASP A 113 17.35 12.44 -19.65
N GLY A 114 16.44 11.58 -20.11
CA GLY A 114 16.51 10.88 -21.40
C GLY A 114 17.27 9.55 -21.39
N ASP A 115 18.06 9.25 -20.35
CA ASP A 115 18.79 7.98 -20.25
C ASP A 115 17.90 6.84 -19.74
N ALA A 116 18.35 5.60 -19.97
CA ALA A 116 17.62 4.39 -19.65
C ALA A 116 17.44 4.18 -18.14
N CYS A 117 16.21 3.92 -17.72
CA CYS A 117 15.85 3.65 -16.32
C CYS A 117 14.89 2.48 -16.20
N SER A 118 14.91 1.83 -15.03
CA SER A 118 14.00 0.71 -14.71
C SER A 118 12.88 1.11 -13.75
N PHE A 119 13.10 2.14 -12.93
CA PHE A 119 12.14 2.67 -11.96
C PHE A 119 12.49 4.12 -11.60
N ASP A 120 11.53 4.83 -11.02
CA ASP A 120 11.60 6.28 -10.81
C ASP A 120 12.83 6.73 -10.01
N GLN A 121 13.20 5.98 -8.97
CA GLN A 121 14.27 6.31 -8.04
C GLN A 121 15.68 6.25 -8.67
N GLU A 122 15.86 5.67 -9.86
CA GLU A 122 17.12 5.75 -10.59
C GLU A 122 17.36 7.14 -11.19
N CYS A 123 16.29 7.84 -11.54
CA CYS A 123 16.36 9.10 -12.26
C CYS A 123 16.65 10.27 -11.31
N ALA A 124 17.51 11.20 -11.72
CA ALA A 124 17.71 12.46 -11.01
C ALA A 124 16.41 13.28 -10.88
N SER A 125 15.49 13.11 -11.83
CA SER A 125 14.14 13.68 -11.84
C SER A 125 13.13 12.94 -10.95
N ALA A 126 13.52 11.82 -10.34
CA ALA A 126 12.63 10.88 -9.66
C ALA A 126 11.47 10.39 -10.54
N ARG A 127 11.71 10.27 -11.85
CA ARG A 127 10.71 9.88 -12.84
C ARG A 127 11.30 9.04 -13.95
N CYS A 128 10.83 7.81 -14.04
CA CYS A 128 11.10 6.91 -15.15
C CYS A 128 9.85 6.77 -16.01
N ALA A 129 9.90 7.22 -17.26
CA ALA A 129 8.82 7.05 -18.22
C ALA A 129 8.91 5.62 -18.80
N LEU A 130 8.27 4.68 -18.11
CA LEU A 130 8.19 3.29 -18.55
C LEU A 130 7.18 3.14 -19.70
N PRO A 131 7.50 2.36 -20.75
CA PRO A 131 6.51 1.97 -21.74
C PRO A 131 5.47 1.02 -21.11
N ALA A 132 4.30 0.90 -21.72
CA ALA A 132 3.37 -0.16 -21.37
C ALA A 132 4.05 -1.52 -21.60
N CYS A 133 4.11 -2.32 -20.54
CA CYS A 133 4.73 -3.64 -20.55
C CYS A 133 3.90 -4.60 -19.68
N GLY A 134 4.07 -5.91 -19.91
CA GLY A 134 3.36 -6.92 -19.11
C GLY A 134 3.86 -6.95 -17.67
N ASP A 135 2.98 -7.34 -16.75
CA ASP A 135 3.30 -7.49 -15.33
C ASP A 135 4.54 -8.38 -15.13
N GLY A 136 5.42 -8.00 -14.20
CA GLY A 136 6.64 -8.74 -13.85
C GLY A 136 7.64 -8.89 -15.00
N VAL A 137 7.71 -7.96 -15.94
CA VAL A 137 8.80 -7.87 -16.92
C VAL A 137 9.67 -6.67 -16.56
N CYS A 138 10.99 -6.75 -16.74
CA CYS A 138 11.83 -5.55 -16.62
C CYS A 138 11.60 -4.65 -17.82
N CYS A 139 11.00 -3.49 -17.53
CA CYS A 139 10.71 -2.49 -18.52
C CYS A 139 11.76 -1.41 -18.42
N ILE A 140 12.43 -1.15 -19.53
CA ILE A 140 13.41 -0.08 -19.62
C ILE A 140 12.72 1.11 -20.25
N GLY A 141 12.51 2.15 -19.44
CA GLY A 141 12.02 3.44 -19.85
C GLY A 141 13.16 4.43 -20.08
N ALA A 142 12.79 5.70 -20.14
CA ALA A 142 13.74 6.81 -20.14
C ALA A 142 13.43 7.78 -19.00
N CYS A 143 14.45 8.36 -18.38
CA CYS A 143 14.24 9.34 -17.33
C CYS A 143 13.54 10.57 -17.89
N GLY A 144 12.47 11.01 -17.23
CA GLY A 144 11.77 12.23 -17.56
C GLY A 144 12.60 13.46 -17.19
N PRO A 145 12.24 14.65 -17.71
CA PRO A 145 12.91 15.89 -17.37
C PRO A 145 12.79 16.20 -15.88
N THR A 146 13.86 16.67 -15.25
CA THR A 146 13.82 17.14 -13.86
C THR A 146 12.97 18.41 -13.78
N ARG A 147 11.87 18.36 -13.01
CA ARG A 147 10.96 19.49 -12.79
C ARG A 147 10.69 19.67 -11.31
N PRO A 148 10.60 20.92 -10.81
CA PRO A 148 10.03 21.16 -9.49
C PRO A 148 8.56 20.74 -9.47
N SER A 149 8.01 20.48 -8.29
CA SER A 149 6.55 20.28 -8.16
C SER A 149 5.80 21.50 -8.70
N GLY A 150 4.85 21.26 -9.61
CA GLY A 150 4.09 22.27 -10.31
C GLY A 150 2.95 22.85 -9.48
N HIS A 151 2.61 24.11 -9.76
CA HIS A 151 1.38 24.78 -9.34
C HIS A 151 0.26 24.53 -10.35
N ALA A 152 -0.96 24.96 -10.03
CA ALA A 152 -2.08 24.88 -10.95
C ALA A 152 -1.73 25.60 -12.28
N GLY A 153 -1.90 24.91 -13.41
CA GLY A 153 -1.53 25.37 -14.75
C GLY A 153 -0.17 24.87 -15.25
N ASP A 154 0.68 24.30 -14.40
CA ASP A 154 1.95 23.71 -14.81
C ASP A 154 1.74 22.33 -15.46
N ALA A 155 2.63 21.94 -16.38
CA ALA A 155 2.56 20.64 -17.04
C ALA A 155 2.92 19.51 -16.07
N CYS A 156 2.17 18.41 -16.14
CA CYS A 156 2.37 17.23 -15.32
C CYS A 156 2.09 15.93 -16.09
N ASP A 157 2.59 14.84 -15.57
CA ASP A 157 2.25 13.50 -16.03
C ASP A 157 1.69 12.61 -14.91
N ARG A 158 1.86 13.02 -13.65
CA ARG A 158 1.36 12.31 -12.47
C ARG A 158 0.94 13.30 -11.40
N THR A 159 -0.06 12.96 -10.60
CA THR A 159 -0.54 13.79 -9.48
C THR A 159 0.56 14.13 -8.47
N SER A 160 1.54 13.25 -8.24
CA SER A 160 2.68 13.51 -7.36
C SER A 160 3.59 14.67 -7.83
N GLU A 161 3.47 15.09 -9.09
CA GLU A 161 4.18 16.25 -9.63
C GLU A 161 3.49 17.57 -9.27
N CYS A 162 2.25 17.54 -8.80
CA CYS A 162 1.49 18.74 -8.43
C CYS A 162 1.61 19.01 -6.92
N LEU A 163 2.02 20.23 -6.53
CA LEU A 163 2.34 20.57 -5.13
C LEU A 163 1.12 20.46 -4.19
N ASP A 164 -0.01 21.02 -4.60
CA ASP A 164 -1.28 21.02 -3.86
C ASP A 164 -2.45 20.84 -4.86
N GLY A 165 -2.43 19.74 -5.59
CA GLY A 165 -3.35 19.51 -6.71
C GLY A 165 -3.31 18.08 -7.24
N TYR A 166 -3.89 17.90 -8.43
CA TYR A 166 -3.87 16.64 -9.16
C TYR A 166 -3.48 16.87 -10.62
N CYS A 167 -2.99 15.82 -11.28
CA CYS A 167 -2.70 15.86 -12.70
C CYS A 167 -3.92 15.33 -13.47
N ASP A 168 -4.57 16.18 -14.26
CA ASP A 168 -5.74 15.77 -15.04
C ASP A 168 -5.31 15.16 -16.39
N THR A 169 -6.28 14.65 -17.13
CA THR A 169 -6.14 14.07 -18.48
C THR A 169 -5.58 15.03 -19.52
N ASP A 170 -5.58 16.34 -19.25
CA ASP A 170 -4.95 17.37 -20.07
C ASP A 170 -3.45 17.56 -19.78
N HIS A 171 -2.86 16.71 -18.93
CA HIS A 171 -1.46 16.78 -18.52
C HIS A 171 -1.08 18.12 -17.88
N THR A 172 -2.03 18.72 -17.17
CA THR A 172 -1.85 19.97 -16.43
C THR A 172 -2.22 19.77 -14.97
N CYS A 173 -1.47 20.40 -14.06
CA CYS A 173 -1.81 20.42 -12.66
C CYS A 173 -3.05 21.27 -12.42
N HIS A 174 -4.04 20.72 -11.73
CA HIS A 174 -5.25 21.43 -11.31
C HIS A 174 -5.29 21.53 -9.80
N ALA A 175 -5.85 22.63 -9.29
CA ALA A 175 -6.14 22.75 -7.86
C ALA A 175 -7.18 21.69 -7.45
N LEU A 176 -7.08 21.20 -6.22
CA LEU A 176 -8.13 20.34 -5.66
C LEU A 176 -9.48 21.08 -5.66
N VAL A 177 -10.56 20.36 -5.98
CA VAL A 177 -11.89 20.94 -6.10
C VAL A 177 -12.64 20.89 -4.77
N ALA A 178 -13.38 21.96 -4.49
CA ALA A 178 -14.12 22.12 -3.23
C ALA A 178 -15.29 21.13 -3.10
N ALA A 179 -15.90 21.10 -1.91
CA ALA A 179 -17.12 20.32 -1.67
C ALA A 179 -18.22 20.67 -2.68
N GLU A 180 -19.00 19.66 -3.06
CA GLU A 180 -20.07 19.69 -4.07
C GLU A 180 -19.59 19.89 -5.52
N ALA A 181 -18.29 20.10 -5.77
CA ALA A 181 -17.78 20.18 -7.13
C ALA A 181 -17.77 18.80 -7.80
N SER A 182 -17.92 18.79 -9.13
CA SER A 182 -17.82 17.59 -9.96
C SER A 182 -16.43 16.98 -9.88
N CYS A 183 -16.34 15.65 -9.82
CA CYS A 183 -15.09 14.91 -9.79
C CYS A 183 -15.21 13.55 -10.48
N MET A 184 -14.08 12.94 -10.80
CA MET A 184 -13.95 11.60 -11.39
C MET A 184 -13.18 10.64 -10.48
N ALA A 185 -12.38 11.15 -9.54
CA ALA A 185 -11.58 10.38 -8.60
C ALA A 185 -11.38 11.14 -7.28
N ASP A 186 -11.11 10.42 -6.20
CA ASP A 186 -10.92 10.98 -4.86
C ASP A 186 -9.77 11.99 -4.81
N GLU A 187 -8.68 11.76 -5.55
CA GLU A 187 -7.54 12.68 -5.58
C GLU A 187 -7.86 14.07 -6.15
N GLN A 188 -9.00 14.24 -6.84
CA GLN A 188 -9.41 15.54 -7.37
C GLN A 188 -10.02 16.43 -6.28
N CYS A 189 -10.59 15.83 -5.24
CA CYS A 189 -11.28 16.56 -4.18
C CYS A 189 -10.31 17.19 -3.18
N ASP A 190 -10.71 18.29 -2.55
CA ASP A 190 -9.97 18.91 -1.44
C ASP A 190 -9.76 17.91 -0.28
N TYR A 191 -8.77 18.17 0.57
CA TYR A 191 -8.46 17.28 1.68
C TYR A 191 -9.63 17.17 2.66
N GLY A 192 -9.92 15.96 3.13
CA GLY A 192 -11.10 15.65 3.94
C GLY A 192 -12.37 15.34 3.13
N LEU A 193 -12.27 15.30 1.80
CA LEU A 193 -13.35 14.96 0.87
C LEU A 193 -12.96 13.75 0.00
N ALA A 194 -13.98 13.04 -0.49
CA ALA A 194 -13.86 11.97 -1.48
C ALA A 194 -14.85 12.18 -2.62
N CYS A 195 -14.61 11.54 -3.76
CA CYS A 195 -15.42 11.66 -4.95
C CYS A 195 -16.58 10.66 -4.93
N GLU A 196 -17.70 11.12 -4.39
CA GLU A 196 -18.88 10.28 -4.21
C GLU A 196 -19.61 10.03 -5.53
N ARG A 197 -19.97 8.77 -5.80
CA ARG A 197 -20.66 8.29 -7.03
C ARG A 197 -19.87 8.43 -8.33
N ALA A 198 -18.55 8.60 -8.28
CA ALA A 198 -17.75 8.49 -9.49
C ALA A 198 -17.95 7.12 -10.14
N SER A 199 -18.30 7.13 -11.43
CA SER A 199 -18.29 5.95 -12.28
C SER A 199 -17.60 6.32 -13.59
N PRO A 200 -17.14 5.34 -14.38
CA PRO A 200 -16.52 5.63 -15.68
C PRO A 200 -17.38 6.46 -16.63
N SER A 201 -18.69 6.54 -16.39
CA SER A 201 -19.68 7.19 -17.26
C SER A 201 -20.38 8.39 -16.63
N LEU A 202 -20.20 8.63 -15.33
CA LEU A 202 -20.92 9.68 -14.60
C LEU A 202 -19.98 10.31 -13.57
N PRO A 203 -19.74 11.63 -13.65
CA PRO A 203 -18.97 12.31 -12.61
C PRO A 203 -19.68 12.22 -11.27
N GLY A 204 -18.87 12.08 -10.22
CA GLY A 204 -19.28 12.19 -8.83
C GLY A 204 -19.30 13.64 -8.36
N ASN A 205 -19.49 13.82 -7.05
CA ASN A 205 -19.30 15.11 -6.39
C ASN A 205 -18.39 14.95 -5.17
N CYS A 206 -17.55 15.95 -4.91
CA CYS A 206 -16.68 15.93 -3.75
C CYS A 206 -17.48 16.12 -2.46
N LYS A 207 -17.47 15.11 -1.60
CA LYS A 207 -18.26 15.05 -0.38
C LYS A 207 -17.41 14.64 0.80
N LYS A 208 -17.78 15.14 1.97
CA LYS A 208 -17.21 14.64 3.22
C LYS A 208 -17.78 13.26 3.48
N LEU A 209 -16.90 12.28 3.66
CA LEU A 209 -17.34 10.93 4.00
C LEU A 209 -17.84 10.87 5.46
N PRO A 210 -18.89 10.07 5.72
CA PRO A 210 -19.43 9.89 7.06
C PRO A 210 -18.46 9.10 7.95
N LYS A 211 -18.44 9.46 9.23
CA LYS A 211 -17.63 8.81 10.27
C LYS A 211 -18.38 7.65 10.92
N LEU A 212 -17.67 6.86 11.73
CA LEU A 212 -18.26 5.78 12.53
C LEU A 212 -19.53 6.24 13.28
N GLY A 213 -20.64 5.54 13.06
CA GLY A 213 -21.97 5.81 13.60
C GLY A 213 -22.81 6.80 12.79
N GLU A 214 -22.26 7.47 11.78
CA GLU A 214 -22.99 8.39 10.90
C GLU A 214 -23.64 7.65 9.72
N LEU A 215 -24.66 8.27 9.11
CA LEU A 215 -25.34 7.72 7.94
C LEU A 215 -24.44 7.73 6.70
N CYS A 216 -24.40 6.62 5.97
CA CYS A 216 -23.69 6.42 4.71
C CYS A 216 -24.64 6.14 3.54
N PRO A 217 -25.38 7.16 3.06
CA PRO A 217 -26.36 6.99 1.98
C PRO A 217 -25.76 6.51 0.64
N TYR A 218 -24.43 6.45 0.51
CA TYR A 218 -23.71 6.07 -0.70
C TYR A 218 -22.73 4.92 -0.50
N GLN A 219 -22.89 4.15 0.58
CA GLN A 219 -22.09 2.95 0.82
C GLN A 219 -20.58 3.23 0.98
N SER A 220 -20.21 4.40 1.53
CA SER A 220 -18.81 4.78 1.76
C SER A 220 -18.67 5.48 3.10
N CYS A 221 -17.51 5.29 3.75
CA CYS A 221 -17.19 5.79 5.08
C CYS A 221 -15.76 6.34 5.13
N ALA A 222 -15.51 7.31 6.02
CA ALA A 222 -14.23 8.01 6.09
C ALA A 222 -13.12 7.17 6.74
N GLY A 223 -13.44 6.18 7.57
CA GLY A 223 -12.43 5.39 8.26
C GLY A 223 -11.97 4.21 7.42
N LEU A 224 -10.65 3.96 7.38
CA LEU A 224 -10.09 2.75 6.76
C LEU A 224 -10.66 1.45 7.36
N ASN A 225 -11.10 1.48 8.63
CA ASN A 225 -11.70 0.35 9.32
C ASN A 225 -13.22 0.43 9.40
N THR A 226 -13.88 1.17 8.52
CA THR A 226 -15.33 1.33 8.54
C THR A 226 -15.97 0.94 7.22
N VAL A 227 -17.13 0.31 7.30
CA VAL A 227 -17.97 -0.07 6.16
C VAL A 227 -19.39 0.44 6.39
N CYS A 228 -20.14 0.62 5.31
CA CYS A 228 -21.55 0.95 5.41
C CYS A 228 -22.38 -0.32 5.62
N ASP A 229 -23.10 -0.41 6.73
CA ASP A 229 -23.95 -1.56 7.02
C ASP A 229 -25.26 -1.55 6.21
N ALA A 230 -26.04 -2.62 6.33
CA ALA A 230 -27.35 -2.73 5.70
C ALA A 230 -28.38 -1.69 6.20
N THR A 231 -28.13 -1.04 7.35
CA THR A 231 -28.96 0.05 7.90
C THR A 231 -28.49 1.43 7.47
N THR A 232 -27.51 1.50 6.55
CA THR A 232 -26.89 2.72 6.04
C THR A 232 -26.15 3.53 7.11
N HIS A 233 -25.51 2.88 8.08
CA HIS A 233 -24.59 3.52 9.02
C HIS A 233 -23.16 3.02 8.83
N CYS A 234 -22.20 3.92 9.02
CA CYS A 234 -20.80 3.51 9.10
C CYS A 234 -20.57 2.73 10.37
N VAL A 235 -20.22 1.46 10.24
CA VAL A 235 -19.87 0.56 11.34
C VAL A 235 -18.40 0.18 11.22
N ALA A 236 -17.80 -0.26 12.32
CA ALA A 236 -16.45 -0.80 12.27
C ALA A 236 -16.47 -2.14 11.52
N LEU A 237 -15.44 -2.39 10.72
CA LEU A 237 -15.18 -3.70 10.14
C LEU A 237 -14.96 -4.73 11.24
N GLY A 238 -15.45 -5.94 11.03
CA GLY A 238 -15.28 -7.08 11.92
C GLY A 238 -13.82 -7.56 11.93
N LEU A 239 -13.21 -7.54 13.11
CA LEU A 239 -11.98 -8.27 13.40
C LEU A 239 -12.32 -9.74 13.74
N PRO A 240 -11.33 -10.66 13.86
CA PRO A 240 -11.61 -12.03 14.26
C PRO A 240 -12.53 -12.13 15.48
N GLU A 241 -13.48 -13.05 15.43
CA GLU A 241 -14.60 -13.28 16.35
C GLU A 241 -15.74 -12.24 16.30
N ALA A 242 -15.66 -11.18 15.50
CA ALA A 242 -16.78 -10.28 15.26
C ALA A 242 -17.87 -10.96 14.43
N PRO A 243 -19.16 -10.68 14.64
CA PRO A 243 -20.23 -11.27 13.84
C PRO A 243 -20.18 -10.79 12.38
N CYS A 244 -20.51 -11.67 11.45
CA CYS A 244 -20.58 -11.35 10.02
C CYS A 244 -21.71 -12.11 9.31
N THR A 245 -22.20 -11.50 8.24
CA THR A 245 -23.18 -12.06 7.32
C THR A 245 -22.64 -12.19 5.90
N ALA A 246 -21.57 -11.46 5.58
CA ALA A 246 -20.81 -11.55 4.35
C ALA A 246 -19.34 -11.18 4.59
N ASN A 247 -18.47 -11.52 3.64
CA ASN A 247 -17.04 -11.17 3.71
C ASN A 247 -16.80 -9.64 3.81
N GLY A 248 -17.69 -8.82 3.23
CA GLY A 248 -17.59 -7.37 3.32
C GLY A 248 -17.82 -6.79 4.73
N ASP A 249 -18.37 -7.58 5.65
CA ASP A 249 -18.53 -7.18 7.05
C ASP A 249 -17.19 -7.30 7.81
N CYS A 250 -16.27 -8.12 7.32
CA CYS A 250 -14.98 -8.38 7.94
C CYS A 250 -13.90 -7.45 7.39
N SER A 251 -12.86 -7.23 8.19
CA SER A 251 -11.63 -6.60 7.71
C SER A 251 -11.13 -7.29 6.42
N PRO A 252 -10.48 -6.57 5.48
CA PRO A 252 -9.80 -7.18 4.33
C PRO A 252 -8.76 -8.24 4.70
N PHE A 253 -8.36 -8.30 5.98
CA PHE A 253 -7.41 -9.25 6.55
C PHE A 253 -8.08 -10.43 7.27
N ALA A 254 -9.40 -10.57 7.13
CA ALA A 254 -10.22 -11.62 7.71
C ALA A 254 -11.26 -12.11 6.68
N GLU A 255 -11.81 -13.30 6.89
CA GLU A 255 -12.93 -13.83 6.10
C GLU A 255 -14.12 -14.14 7.00
N CYS A 256 -15.34 -14.13 6.43
CA CYS A 256 -16.53 -14.50 7.17
C CYS A 256 -16.68 -16.02 7.15
N ASP A 257 -16.53 -16.68 8.29
CA ASP A 257 -16.89 -18.10 8.43
C ASP A 257 -18.42 -18.20 8.34
N MET A 258 -18.92 -18.54 7.16
CA MET A 258 -20.36 -18.61 6.89
C MET A 258 -21.08 -19.72 7.67
N THR A 259 -20.35 -20.64 8.31
CA THR A 259 -20.94 -21.66 9.19
C THR A 259 -21.14 -21.11 10.59
N ARG A 260 -20.18 -20.34 11.11
CA ARG A 260 -20.24 -19.75 12.46
C ARG A 260 -20.80 -18.33 12.49
N HIS A 261 -20.92 -17.67 11.34
CA HIS A 261 -21.27 -16.26 11.19
C HIS A 261 -20.37 -15.33 12.00
N VAL A 262 -19.06 -15.61 12.00
CA VAL A 262 -18.04 -14.77 12.63
C VAL A 262 -16.86 -14.56 11.68
N CYS A 263 -16.25 -13.38 11.76
CA CYS A 263 -14.98 -13.11 11.09
C CYS A 263 -13.88 -13.97 11.68
N VAL A 264 -13.03 -14.52 10.84
CA VAL A 264 -11.89 -15.35 11.24
C VAL A 264 -10.64 -14.85 10.55
N GLU A 265 -9.48 -15.09 11.14
CA GLU A 265 -8.22 -14.87 10.43
C GLU A 265 -8.16 -15.71 9.16
N LEU A 266 -7.54 -15.20 8.11
CA LEU A 266 -7.33 -15.98 6.90
C LEU A 266 -6.58 -17.29 7.21
N PRO A 267 -6.89 -18.37 6.49
CA PRO A 267 -6.26 -19.65 6.71
C PRO A 267 -4.75 -19.59 6.45
N THR A 268 -3.98 -20.30 7.28
CA THR A 268 -2.53 -20.40 7.17
C THR A 268 -2.12 -21.76 6.57
N LEU A 269 -0.83 -21.97 6.35
CA LEU A 269 -0.28 -23.20 5.75
C LEU A 269 -0.89 -24.48 6.34
N GLY A 270 -1.50 -25.30 5.48
CA GLY A 270 -2.16 -26.56 5.80
C GLY A 270 -3.66 -26.46 6.13
N MET A 271 -4.20 -25.25 6.31
CA MET A 271 -5.63 -25.03 6.57
C MET A 271 -6.44 -25.00 5.26
N PRO A 272 -7.73 -25.36 5.29
CA PRO A 272 -8.62 -25.20 4.13
C PRO A 272 -8.79 -23.72 3.78
N CYS A 273 -8.97 -23.40 2.49
CA CYS A 273 -9.16 -22.03 2.01
C CYS A 273 -10.18 -21.94 0.88
N ASP A 274 -10.94 -20.84 0.86
CA ASP A 274 -11.96 -20.57 -0.16
C ASP A 274 -11.58 -19.39 -1.07
N VAL A 275 -10.83 -18.41 -0.56
CA VAL A 275 -10.44 -17.20 -1.31
C VAL A 275 -8.92 -17.11 -1.40
N GLY A 276 -8.25 -17.00 -0.25
CA GLY A 276 -6.81 -16.81 -0.16
C GLY A 276 -6.25 -17.38 1.14
N CYS A 277 -4.96 -17.17 1.35
CA CYS A 277 -4.23 -17.63 2.53
C CYS A 277 -3.42 -16.47 3.11
N ALA A 278 -3.17 -16.54 4.42
CA ALA A 278 -2.28 -15.62 5.10
C ALA A 278 -0.81 -16.03 4.93
N GLY A 279 0.07 -15.02 4.99
CA GLY A 279 1.51 -15.16 5.03
C GLY A 279 2.03 -15.70 3.71
N GLU A 280 3.08 -16.52 3.77
CA GLU A 280 3.71 -17.08 2.57
C GLU A 280 2.88 -18.13 1.84
N ALA A 281 1.69 -18.53 2.30
CA ALA A 281 0.93 -19.57 1.65
C ALA A 281 0.09 -19.05 0.46
N TRP A 282 -0.29 -19.95 -0.44
CA TRP A 282 -1.28 -19.69 -1.50
C TRP A 282 -2.39 -20.75 -1.47
N CYS A 283 -3.57 -20.42 -2.00
CA CYS A 283 -4.72 -21.31 -1.93
C CYS A 283 -4.76 -22.30 -3.10
N ASN A 284 -4.27 -23.53 -2.89
CA ASN A 284 -4.30 -24.59 -3.90
C ASN A 284 -5.69 -25.23 -3.99
N ARG A 285 -6.37 -25.05 -5.14
CA ARG A 285 -7.73 -25.54 -5.39
C ARG A 285 -7.82 -26.82 -6.23
N GLU A 286 -6.73 -27.55 -6.43
CA GLU A 286 -6.73 -28.77 -7.25
C GLU A 286 -7.71 -29.85 -6.75
N ASN A 287 -8.11 -29.82 -5.46
CA ASN A 287 -8.97 -30.81 -4.82
C ASN A 287 -10.41 -30.33 -4.51
N GLN A 288 -10.95 -29.34 -5.24
CA GLN A 288 -12.28 -28.70 -5.03
C GLN A 288 -12.43 -27.90 -3.73
N ALA A 289 -11.98 -28.43 -2.59
CA ALA A 289 -11.74 -27.64 -1.38
C ALA A 289 -10.29 -27.13 -1.43
N GLY A 290 -10.11 -25.81 -1.39
CA GLY A 290 -8.76 -25.24 -1.39
C GLY A 290 -8.01 -25.63 -0.13
N THR A 291 -6.69 -25.75 -0.22
CA THR A 291 -5.81 -25.87 0.96
C THR A 291 -4.66 -24.89 0.81
N CYS A 292 -4.34 -24.17 1.88
CA CYS A 292 -3.19 -23.30 1.92
C CYS A 292 -1.91 -24.12 1.84
N THR A 293 -1.16 -23.97 0.76
CA THR A 293 0.09 -24.69 0.53
C THR A 293 1.26 -23.73 0.45
N ALA A 294 2.47 -24.26 0.67
CA ALA A 294 3.67 -23.47 0.44
C ALA A 294 3.77 -23.12 -1.05
N PRO A 295 4.31 -21.95 -1.39
CA PRO A 295 4.57 -21.58 -2.78
C PRO A 295 5.57 -22.55 -3.40
N GLU A 296 5.40 -22.77 -4.69
CA GLU A 296 6.22 -23.64 -5.49
C GLU A 296 7.58 -23.01 -5.82
N PRO A 297 8.66 -23.80 -5.89
CA PRO A 297 9.97 -23.31 -6.29
C PRO A 297 10.00 -22.95 -7.79
N ASN A 298 11.03 -22.20 -8.19
CA ASN A 298 11.24 -21.89 -9.61
C ASN A 298 11.37 -23.16 -10.47
N GLY A 299 10.82 -23.10 -11.67
CA GLY A 299 10.73 -24.19 -12.63
C GLY A 299 9.42 -24.99 -12.56
N THR A 300 8.64 -24.87 -11.48
CA THR A 300 7.32 -25.50 -11.36
C THR A 300 6.28 -24.76 -12.22
N MET A 301 5.28 -25.49 -12.74
CA MET A 301 4.19 -24.91 -13.51
C MET A 301 3.28 -24.03 -12.63
N CYS A 302 2.95 -22.85 -13.14
CA CYS A 302 2.07 -21.90 -12.50
C CYS A 302 1.07 -21.31 -13.49
N ASP A 303 -0.01 -20.78 -12.94
CA ASP A 303 -1.07 -20.03 -13.62
C ASP A 303 -1.26 -18.65 -12.98
N GLU A 304 -0.75 -18.45 -11.76
CA GLU A 304 -0.80 -17.21 -11.01
C GLU A 304 0.54 -16.95 -10.30
N ALA A 305 0.89 -15.68 -10.09
CA ALA A 305 2.13 -15.28 -9.43
C ALA A 305 2.22 -15.77 -7.98
N ASP A 306 1.10 -15.78 -7.26
CA ASP A 306 1.06 -16.16 -5.84
C ASP A 306 1.42 -17.62 -5.60
N LYS A 307 1.25 -18.50 -6.59
CA LYS A 307 1.70 -19.89 -6.54
C LYS A 307 3.21 -20.01 -6.41
N CYS A 308 3.98 -18.99 -6.81
CA CYS A 308 5.43 -19.05 -6.86
C CYS A 308 6.08 -18.47 -5.60
N ALA A 309 7.15 -19.11 -5.11
CA ALA A 309 7.96 -18.58 -4.00
C ALA A 309 8.58 -17.22 -4.33
N SER A 310 8.88 -17.00 -5.61
CA SER A 310 9.37 -15.74 -6.16
C SER A 310 8.28 -14.69 -6.41
N GLN A 311 7.00 -15.04 -6.25
CA GLN A 311 5.86 -14.19 -6.65
C GLN A 311 5.90 -13.79 -8.14
N SER A 312 6.45 -14.65 -8.99
CA SER A 312 6.60 -14.41 -10.42
C SER A 312 6.29 -15.67 -11.23
N CYS A 313 5.15 -15.63 -11.92
CA CYS A 313 4.74 -16.63 -12.89
C CYS A 313 4.94 -16.06 -14.31
N LYS A 314 5.67 -16.79 -15.16
CA LYS A 314 6.13 -16.28 -16.46
C LYS A 314 5.92 -17.28 -17.58
N PRO A 315 5.56 -16.83 -18.81
CA PRO A 315 5.51 -17.70 -19.97
C PRO A 315 6.83 -18.42 -20.25
N GLY A 316 6.77 -19.74 -20.35
CA GLY A 316 7.89 -20.60 -20.72
C GLY A 316 7.70 -21.27 -22.08
N PRO A 317 8.70 -22.02 -22.59
CA PRO A 317 8.66 -22.65 -23.91
C PRO A 317 7.61 -23.77 -24.09
N GLY A 318 6.84 -24.08 -23.04
CA GLY A 318 5.75 -25.06 -23.10
C GLY A 318 4.62 -24.81 -22.10
N PHE A 319 4.91 -24.16 -20.98
CA PHE A 319 3.94 -23.77 -19.95
C PHE A 319 4.48 -22.57 -19.17
N ASP A 320 3.59 -21.86 -18.48
CA ASP A 320 3.96 -20.79 -17.58
C ASP A 320 4.58 -21.38 -16.31
N SER A 321 5.75 -20.89 -15.91
CA SER A 321 6.52 -21.45 -14.80
C SER A 321 6.97 -20.40 -13.80
N CYS A 322 7.15 -20.83 -12.56
CA CYS A 322 7.72 -20.01 -11.51
C CYS A 322 9.15 -19.65 -11.89
N GLN A 323 9.48 -18.37 -11.86
CA GLN A 323 10.81 -17.85 -12.20
C GLN A 323 11.21 -16.81 -11.17
N ASP A 324 12.50 -16.52 -11.06
CA ASP A 324 12.96 -15.44 -10.18
C ASP A 324 12.21 -14.14 -10.50
N TYR A 325 11.90 -13.38 -9.44
CA TYR A 325 11.36 -12.05 -9.64
C TYR A 325 12.42 -11.23 -10.38
N PRO A 326 12.06 -10.56 -11.48
CA PRO A 326 13.05 -9.86 -12.28
C PRO A 326 13.63 -8.70 -11.47
N THR A 327 14.96 -8.60 -11.47
CA THR A 327 15.67 -7.44 -10.90
C THR A 327 16.05 -6.51 -12.05
N CYS A 328 15.57 -5.28 -11.99
CA CYS A 328 15.63 -4.33 -13.10
C CYS A 328 16.50 -3.14 -12.71
N PHE A 329 17.63 -2.94 -13.39
CA PHE A 329 18.56 -1.83 -13.12
C PHE A 329 19.54 -1.66 -14.27
#